data_AF-A0A7J5V9G4-F1
#
_entry.id   AF-A0A7J5V9G4-F1
#
_cell.length_a   1.000
_cell.length_b   1.000
_cell.length_c   1.000
_cell.angle_alpha   90.00
_cell.angle_beta   90.00
_cell.angle_gamma   90.00
#
_symmetry.space_group_name_H-M   'P 1'
#
loop_
_entity.id
_entity.type
_entity.pdbx_description
1 polymer ?
#
loop_
_entity_poly.entity_id
_entity_poly.type
_entity_poly.pdbx_seq_one_letter_code
_entity_poly.pdbx_strand_id
1 'polypeptide(L)'
;MRKNMNVLLAITFFLISGCAVTKQAPVVPPEELTLQEVHEIALSKDAIFARSLEWMARTFVDSTQAIELRDKENGKIIGKGMTEFYNGEMPTPCRFTIMIEAKDNKYRVTYSNFTGMWGAARNLPRPLWHAGHIEQVKAKLRKLDATLYAYLSEEKNRKDW
;
A
#
# COMPACT_ATOMS: atom_id res chain seq x y z
N MET A 1 -55.16 -46.26 -11.49
CA MET A 1 -53.74 -45.87 -11.71
C MET A 1 -53.46 -44.46 -11.16
N ARG A 2 -53.49 -44.26 -9.84
CA ARG A 2 -53.43 -42.92 -9.20
C ARG A 2 -52.53 -42.85 -7.95
N LYS A 3 -51.60 -43.79 -7.78
CA LYS A 3 -50.67 -43.82 -6.62
C LYS A 3 -49.22 -43.45 -6.94
N ASN A 4 -48.87 -43.31 -8.22
CA ASN A 4 -47.47 -43.09 -8.63
C ASN A 4 -47.15 -41.62 -8.95
N MET A 5 -48.16 -40.73 -8.94
CA MET A 5 -48.00 -39.30 -9.26
C MET A 5 -47.40 -38.49 -8.09
N ASN A 6 -47.62 -38.91 -6.84
CA ASN A 6 -47.10 -38.19 -5.67
C ASN A 6 -45.63 -38.49 -5.36
N VAL A 7 -45.08 -39.60 -5.88
CA VAL A 7 -43.66 -39.95 -5.71
C VAL A 7 -42.80 -39.16 -6.72
N LEU A 8 -43.34 -38.84 -7.89
CA LEU A 8 -42.63 -38.03 -8.88
C LEU A 8 -42.47 -36.55 -8.46
N LEU A 9 -43.40 -36.02 -7.66
CA LEU A 9 -43.35 -34.63 -7.16
C LEU A 9 -42.38 -34.42 -5.98
N ALA A 10 -42.00 -35.50 -5.27
CA ALA A 10 -41.12 -35.41 -4.10
C ALA A 10 -39.62 -35.47 -4.47
N ILE A 11 -39.28 -35.97 -5.66
CA ILE A 11 -37.89 -36.12 -6.12
C ILE A 11 -37.36 -34.84 -6.79
N THR A 12 -38.25 -33.96 -7.26
CA THR A 12 -37.88 -32.68 -7.90
C THR A 12 -37.45 -31.59 -6.90
N PHE A 13 -37.63 -31.81 -5.60
CA PHE A 13 -37.33 -30.80 -4.56
C PHE A 13 -35.88 -30.86 -4.04
N PHE A 14 -35.08 -31.87 -4.41
CA PHE A 14 -33.75 -32.10 -3.85
C PHE A 14 -32.58 -31.58 -4.71
N LEU A 15 -32.85 -30.97 -5.86
CA LEU A 15 -31.81 -30.51 -6.81
C LEU A 15 -31.47 -29.02 -6.70
N ILE A 16 -32.07 -28.28 -5.76
CA ILE A 16 -31.70 -26.88 -5.48
C ILE A 16 -30.74 -26.81 -4.28
N SER A 17 -29.82 -27.77 -4.17
CA SER A 17 -28.71 -27.66 -3.22
C SER A 17 -27.75 -26.61 -3.79
N GLY A 18 -27.64 -25.51 -3.06
CA GLY A 18 -27.28 -24.21 -3.62
C GLY A 18 -25.91 -24.18 -4.28
N CYS A 19 -25.84 -23.45 -5.40
CA CYS A 19 -24.62 -22.73 -5.73
C CYS A 19 -24.36 -21.79 -4.55
N ALA A 20 -23.40 -22.15 -3.70
CA ALA A 20 -22.83 -21.21 -2.75
C ALA A 20 -22.30 -20.04 -3.59
N VAL A 21 -23.06 -18.94 -3.62
CA VAL A 21 -22.54 -17.65 -4.07
C VAL A 21 -21.40 -17.34 -3.13
N THR A 22 -20.17 -17.58 -3.61
CA THR A 22 -19.00 -17.00 -3.00
C THR A 22 -19.20 -15.50 -3.13
N LYS A 23 -19.51 -14.83 -2.01
CA LYS A 23 -19.44 -13.37 -1.96
C LYS A 23 -18.01 -13.03 -2.38
N GLN A 24 -17.84 -12.56 -3.62
CA GLN A 24 -16.59 -11.96 -4.05
C GLN A 24 -16.28 -10.90 -3.00
N ALA A 25 -15.08 -10.99 -2.41
CA ALA A 25 -14.64 -9.99 -1.45
C ALA A 25 -14.87 -8.60 -2.10
N PRO A 26 -15.48 -7.65 -1.40
CA PRO A 26 -15.78 -6.36 -1.99
C PRO A 26 -14.51 -5.79 -2.60
N VAL A 27 -14.57 -5.49 -3.89
CA VAL A 27 -13.48 -4.82 -4.60
C VAL A 27 -13.43 -3.41 -4.02
N VAL A 28 -12.44 -3.19 -3.16
CA VAL A 28 -12.17 -1.87 -2.58
C VAL A 28 -11.94 -0.88 -3.72
N PRO A 29 -12.60 0.30 -3.74
CA PRO A 29 -12.41 1.29 -4.79
C PRO A 29 -10.93 1.67 -4.94
N PRO A 30 -10.43 1.93 -6.16
CA PRO A 30 -9.03 2.26 -6.39
C PRO A 30 -8.49 3.40 -5.52
N GLU A 31 -9.33 4.39 -5.19
CA GLU A 31 -9.00 5.50 -4.29
C GLU A 31 -8.62 5.04 -2.87
N GLU A 32 -9.23 3.96 -2.37
CA GLU A 32 -8.93 3.41 -1.05
C GLU A 32 -7.60 2.63 -1.01
N LEU A 33 -7.00 2.33 -2.18
CA LEU A 33 -5.68 1.69 -2.33
C LEU A 33 -4.51 2.68 -2.33
N THR A 34 -4.77 3.92 -1.90
CA THR A 34 -3.78 4.97 -1.78
C THR A 34 -3.77 5.58 -0.38
N LEU A 35 -2.60 6.08 0.04
CA LEU A 35 -2.44 6.93 1.21
C LEU A 35 -1.72 8.19 0.74
N GLN A 36 -2.30 9.35 1.02
CA GLN A 36 -1.72 10.63 0.66
C GLN A 36 -1.66 11.52 1.89
N GLU A 37 -0.47 12.05 2.18
CA GLU A 37 -0.22 12.97 3.29
C GLU A 37 0.40 14.26 2.72
N VAL A 38 -0.02 15.41 3.25
CA VAL A 38 0.50 16.73 2.86
C VAL A 38 1.02 17.41 4.11
N HIS A 39 2.27 17.87 4.05
CA HIS A 39 2.99 18.45 5.18
C HIS A 39 3.46 19.85 4.84
N GLU A 40 3.15 20.81 5.71
CA GLU A 40 3.73 22.15 5.67
C GLU A 40 5.08 22.13 6.43
N ILE A 41 6.11 22.75 5.86
CA ILE A 41 7.47 22.78 6.44
C ILE A 41 8.24 23.99 5.92
N ALA A 42 8.98 24.71 6.77
CA ALA A 42 9.71 25.91 6.38
C ALA A 42 11.03 25.60 5.61
N LEU A 43 10.91 24.99 4.43
CA LEU A 43 12.01 24.64 3.53
C LEU A 43 11.66 25.00 2.09
N SER A 44 12.68 25.32 1.28
CA SER A 44 12.50 25.47 -0.17
C SER A 44 12.26 24.13 -0.84
N LYS A 45 11.64 24.15 -2.03
CA LYS A 45 11.45 22.97 -2.88
C LYS A 45 12.75 22.16 -3.03
N ASP A 46 13.85 22.85 -3.32
CA ASP A 46 15.15 22.23 -3.55
C ASP A 46 15.71 21.57 -2.28
N ALA A 47 15.52 22.19 -1.12
CA ALA A 47 15.94 21.63 0.16
C ALA A 47 15.12 20.38 0.53
N ILE A 48 13.80 20.41 0.33
CA ILE A 48 12.92 19.26 0.51
C ILE A 48 13.37 18.14 -0.42
N PHE A 49 13.50 18.41 -1.73
CA PHE A 49 13.91 17.40 -2.71
C PHE A 49 15.24 16.74 -2.34
N ALA A 50 16.28 17.54 -2.07
CA ALA A 50 17.60 17.01 -1.77
C ALA A 50 17.61 16.16 -0.49
N ARG A 51 16.93 16.62 0.57
CA ARG A 51 16.88 15.91 1.85
C ARG A 51 15.98 14.67 1.81
N SER A 52 14.85 14.74 1.11
CA SER A 52 14.00 13.57 0.86
C SER A 52 14.75 12.49 0.07
N LEU A 53 15.55 12.90 -0.91
CA LEU A 53 16.37 11.96 -1.67
C LEU A 53 17.44 11.29 -0.78
N GLU A 54 18.09 12.05 0.09
CA GLU A 54 19.03 11.52 1.09
C GLU A 54 18.32 10.54 2.05
N TRP A 55 17.16 10.93 2.59
CA TRP A 55 16.36 10.08 3.47
C TRP A 55 15.95 8.78 2.79
N MET A 56 15.49 8.85 1.53
CA MET A 56 15.12 7.66 0.77
C MET A 56 16.32 6.74 0.56
N ALA A 57 17.50 7.27 0.23
CA ALA A 57 18.70 6.46 0.05
C ALA A 57 19.16 5.75 1.34
N ARG A 58 18.88 6.35 2.50
CA ARG A 58 19.16 5.76 3.82
C ARG A 58 18.10 4.75 4.27
N THR A 59 16.86 4.98 3.87
CA THR A 59 15.70 4.18 4.31
C THR A 59 15.48 2.96 3.43
N PHE A 60 15.76 3.08 2.13
CA PHE A 60 15.51 2.05 1.13
C PHE A 60 16.82 1.45 0.63
N VAL A 61 17.47 0.68 1.51
CA VAL A 61 18.81 0.10 1.28
C VAL A 61 18.75 -1.30 0.65
N ASP A 62 17.64 -2.01 0.80
CA ASP A 62 17.50 -3.39 0.33
C ASP A 62 17.22 -3.44 -1.17
N SER A 63 17.68 -4.49 -1.87
CA SER A 63 17.48 -4.66 -3.32
C SER A 63 16.02 -4.71 -3.78
N THR A 64 15.08 -4.92 -2.85
CA THR A 64 13.64 -4.88 -3.11
C THR A 64 13.02 -3.50 -2.96
N GLN A 65 13.81 -2.52 -2.50
CA GLN A 65 13.45 -1.13 -2.31
C GLN A 65 14.39 -0.26 -3.15
N ALA A 66 13.86 0.64 -3.96
CA ALA A 66 14.67 1.35 -4.95
C ALA A 66 14.12 2.74 -5.25
N ILE A 67 15.01 3.65 -5.63
CA ILE A 67 14.63 4.95 -6.18
C ILE A 67 14.58 4.81 -7.71
N GLU A 68 13.41 5.03 -8.30
CA GLU A 68 13.16 4.80 -9.73
C GLU A 68 13.20 6.09 -10.55
N LEU A 69 12.80 7.21 -9.96
CA LEU A 69 12.80 8.52 -10.63
C LEU A 69 13.31 9.61 -9.69
N ARG A 70 14.12 10.52 -10.24
CA ARG A 70 14.61 11.74 -9.61
C ARG A 70 14.44 12.89 -10.60
N ASP A 71 13.34 13.61 -10.48
CA ASP A 71 13.04 14.77 -11.30
C ASP A 71 13.18 16.02 -10.44
N LYS A 72 14.38 16.60 -10.45
CA LYS A 72 14.71 17.77 -9.63
C LYS A 72 13.93 19.01 -10.09
N GLU A 73 13.72 19.18 -11.38
CA GLU A 73 13.04 20.35 -11.95
C GLU A 73 11.61 20.46 -11.39
N ASN A 74 10.88 19.34 -11.40
CA ASN A 74 9.52 19.25 -10.88
C ASN A 74 9.43 18.90 -9.39
N GLY A 75 10.57 18.74 -8.70
CA GLY A 75 10.62 18.40 -7.28
C GLY A 75 10.03 17.03 -6.95
N LYS A 76 10.16 16.05 -7.86
CA LYS A 76 9.48 14.75 -7.79
C LYS A 76 10.45 13.60 -7.63
N ILE A 77 10.19 12.73 -6.65
CA ILE A 77 10.93 11.49 -6.43
C ILE A 77 9.94 10.33 -6.43
N ILE A 78 10.24 9.26 -7.16
CA ILE A 78 9.47 8.00 -7.11
C ILE A 78 10.39 6.88 -6.67
N GLY A 79 9.92 6.07 -5.73
CA GLY A 79 10.58 4.83 -5.33
C GLY A 79 9.62 3.70 -5.05
N LYS A 80 10.18 2.52 -4.84
CA LYS A 80 9.50 1.31 -4.39
C LYS A 80 9.99 0.95 -3.00
N GLY A 81 9.06 0.51 -2.17
CA GLY A 81 9.32 0.03 -0.83
C GLY A 81 8.61 -1.29 -0.55
N MET A 82 8.95 -1.87 0.59
CA MET A 82 8.29 -3.06 1.10
C MET A 82 7.96 -2.86 2.57
N THR A 83 6.74 -3.25 2.94
CA THR A 83 6.25 -3.37 4.30
C THR A 83 5.60 -4.74 4.43
N GLU A 84 4.78 -4.96 5.46
CA GLU A 84 4.03 -6.20 5.63
C GLU A 84 2.70 -5.93 6.36
N PHE A 85 1.74 -6.83 6.20
CA PHE A 85 0.51 -6.89 6.99
C PHE A 85 0.31 -8.31 7.51
N TYR A 86 -0.58 -8.49 8.48
CA TYR A 86 -0.92 -9.79 9.03
C TYR A 86 -2.19 -10.34 8.39
N ASN A 87 -2.11 -11.56 7.87
CA ASN A 87 -3.25 -12.36 7.42
C ASN A 87 -3.43 -13.51 8.42
N GLY A 88 -4.31 -13.32 9.41
CA GLY A 88 -4.28 -14.12 10.64
C GLY A 88 -2.97 -13.85 11.39
N GLU A 89 -2.27 -14.90 11.81
CA GLU A 89 -0.97 -14.78 12.52
C GLU A 89 0.22 -14.70 11.56
N MET A 90 0.01 -14.85 10.25
CA MET A 90 1.09 -14.91 9.27
C MET A 90 1.43 -13.50 8.76
N PRO A 91 2.65 -12.98 9.04
CA PRO A 91 3.11 -11.74 8.41
C PRO A 91 3.25 -11.97 6.91
N THR A 92 2.79 -11.03 6.10
CA THR A 92 2.77 -11.12 4.64
C THR A 92 3.37 -9.86 4.03
N PRO A 93 4.48 -9.98 3.25
CA PRO A 93 5.11 -8.83 2.65
C PRO A 93 4.14 -8.10 1.71
N CYS A 94 4.24 -6.79 1.67
CA CYS A 94 3.48 -5.90 0.81
C CYS A 94 4.43 -4.91 0.15
N ARG A 95 4.51 -4.96 -1.17
CA ARG A 95 5.19 -3.95 -1.97
C ARG A 95 4.31 -2.71 -2.09
N PHE A 96 4.94 -1.54 -2.21
CA PHE A 96 4.26 -0.28 -2.47
C PHE A 96 5.15 0.64 -3.31
N THR A 97 4.52 1.61 -3.96
CA THR A 97 5.18 2.77 -4.57
C THR A 97 5.07 3.95 -3.61
N ILE A 98 6.16 4.68 -3.41
CA ILE A 98 6.20 5.97 -2.72
C ILE A 98 6.53 7.06 -3.74
N MET A 99 5.77 8.15 -3.71
CA MET A 99 6.02 9.35 -4.50
C MET A 99 6.09 10.55 -3.58
N ILE A 100 7.17 11.31 -3.67
CA ILE A 100 7.36 12.57 -2.94
C ILE A 100 7.34 13.70 -3.95
N GLU A 101 6.51 14.71 -3.71
CA GLU A 101 6.40 15.92 -4.53
C GLU A 101 6.63 17.14 -3.66
N ALA A 102 7.69 17.90 -3.97
CA ALA A 102 8.11 19.07 -3.23
C ALA A 102 7.60 20.37 -3.88
N LYS A 103 7.20 21.32 -3.05
CA LYS A 103 6.99 22.74 -3.39
C LYS A 103 7.64 23.60 -2.32
N ASP A 104 7.73 24.90 -2.55
CA ASP A 104 8.17 25.78 -1.47
C ASP A 104 7.18 25.70 -0.30
N ASN A 105 7.76 25.56 0.90
CA ASN A 105 7.10 25.48 2.19
C ASN A 105 6.21 24.24 2.44
N LYS A 106 6.15 23.28 1.51
CA LYS A 106 5.36 22.06 1.69
C LYS A 106 5.76 20.93 0.79
N TYR A 107 5.37 19.72 1.17
CA TYR A 107 5.50 18.55 0.33
C TYR A 107 4.30 17.62 0.48
N ARG A 108 4.13 16.76 -0.51
CA ARG A 108 3.14 15.69 -0.51
C ARG A 108 3.84 14.36 -0.64
N VAL A 109 3.38 13.38 0.11
CA VAL A 109 3.78 11.98 -0.04
C VAL A 109 2.56 11.17 -0.44
N THR A 110 2.69 10.38 -1.50
CA THR A 110 1.66 9.45 -1.96
C THR A 110 2.21 8.04 -1.95
N TYR A 111 1.54 7.15 -1.23
CA TYR A 111 1.77 5.72 -1.25
C TYR A 111 0.67 5.02 -2.05
N SER A 112 1.05 4.12 -2.95
CA SER A 112 0.11 3.44 -3.85
C SER A 112 0.60 2.05 -4.24
N ASN A 113 -0.17 1.35 -5.10
CA ASN A 113 0.17 0.05 -5.67
C ASN A 113 0.42 -1.05 -4.61
N PHE A 114 -0.38 -1.05 -3.54
CA PHE A 114 -0.24 -2.02 -2.46
C PHE A 114 -0.44 -3.45 -2.97
N THR A 115 0.64 -4.23 -2.99
CA THR A 115 0.69 -5.57 -3.57
C THR A 115 1.23 -6.55 -2.55
N GLY A 116 0.36 -7.42 -2.04
CA GLY A 116 0.74 -8.51 -1.15
C GLY A 116 1.50 -9.62 -1.88
N MET A 117 2.51 -10.18 -1.23
CA MET A 117 3.33 -11.28 -1.72
C MET A 117 2.87 -12.59 -1.08
N TRP A 118 1.95 -13.27 -1.76
CA TRP A 118 1.25 -14.44 -1.24
C TRP A 118 1.98 -15.76 -1.55
N GLY A 119 1.43 -16.86 -1.01
CA GLY A 119 1.97 -18.21 -1.16
C GLY A 119 3.13 -18.49 -0.20
N ALA A 120 3.45 -19.77 0.00
CA ALA A 120 4.53 -20.18 0.91
C ALA A 120 5.88 -19.55 0.54
N ALA A 121 6.17 -19.44 -0.76
CA ALA A 121 7.40 -18.86 -1.29
C ALA A 121 7.37 -17.32 -1.45
N ARG A 122 6.28 -16.63 -1.07
CA ARG A 122 6.14 -15.16 -1.17
C ARG A 122 6.39 -14.60 -2.59
N ASN A 123 6.01 -15.36 -3.61
CA ASN A 123 6.24 -15.05 -5.01
C ASN A 123 4.95 -14.90 -5.83
N LEU A 124 3.79 -14.88 -5.18
CA LEU A 124 2.48 -14.68 -5.83
C LEU A 124 1.99 -13.25 -5.55
N PRO A 125 2.40 -12.25 -6.35
CA PRO A 125 1.96 -10.88 -6.15
C PRO A 125 0.47 -10.75 -6.41
N ARG A 126 -0.27 -10.11 -5.51
CA ARG A 126 -1.66 -9.71 -5.77
C ARG A 126 -1.96 -8.36 -5.12
N PRO A 127 -2.72 -7.47 -5.80
CA PRO A 127 -3.20 -6.24 -5.19
C PRO A 127 -3.92 -6.54 -3.86
N LEU A 128 -3.82 -5.65 -2.88
CA LEU A 128 -4.64 -5.77 -1.68
C LEU A 128 -6.08 -5.38 -1.99
N TRP A 129 -7.04 -6.15 -1.47
CA TRP A 129 -8.49 -5.88 -1.59
C TRP A 129 -9.22 -5.96 -0.25
N HIS A 130 -8.57 -6.44 0.80
CA HIS A 130 -9.19 -6.53 2.12
C HIS A 130 -8.90 -5.26 2.93
N ALA A 131 -9.95 -4.53 3.32
CA ALA A 131 -9.85 -3.27 4.08
C ALA A 131 -8.96 -3.40 5.33
N GLY A 132 -9.09 -4.50 6.08
CA GLY A 132 -8.26 -4.74 7.26
C GLY A 132 -6.76 -4.86 6.98
N HIS A 133 -6.37 -5.43 5.83
CA HIS A 133 -4.96 -5.48 5.41
C HIS A 133 -4.49 -4.09 4.94
N ILE A 134 -5.34 -3.38 4.20
CA ILE A 134 -5.05 -2.03 3.71
C ILE A 134 -4.81 -1.08 4.88
N GLU A 135 -5.65 -1.10 5.91
CA GLU A 135 -5.47 -0.24 7.08
C GLU A 135 -4.21 -0.56 7.88
N GLN A 136 -3.83 -1.83 8.01
CA GLN A 136 -2.54 -2.21 8.61
C GLN A 136 -1.36 -1.64 7.82
N VAL A 137 -1.40 -1.75 6.49
CA VAL A 137 -0.37 -1.18 5.61
C VAL A 137 -0.32 0.34 5.77
N LYS A 138 -1.47 1.04 5.68
CA LYS A 138 -1.54 2.49 5.85
C LYS A 138 -1.02 2.93 7.22
N ALA A 139 -1.34 2.22 8.30
CA ALA A 139 -0.83 2.53 9.63
C ALA A 139 0.71 2.45 9.71
N LYS A 140 1.33 1.46 9.07
CA LYS A 140 2.79 1.37 8.98
C LYS A 140 3.39 2.46 8.09
N LEU A 141 2.74 2.78 6.98
CA LEU A 141 3.18 3.83 6.07
C LEU A 141 3.08 5.22 6.68
N ARG A 142 2.08 5.50 7.53
CA ARG A 142 2.03 6.75 8.32
C ARG A 142 3.20 6.87 9.29
N LYS A 143 3.63 5.76 9.90
CA LYS A 143 4.84 5.77 10.74
C LYS A 143 6.10 6.06 9.92
N LEU A 144 6.20 5.48 8.72
CA LEU A 144 7.29 5.75 7.78
C LEU A 144 7.30 7.22 7.32
N ASP A 145 6.13 7.76 6.97
CA ASP A 145 5.96 9.17 6.61
C ASP A 145 6.37 10.11 7.75
N ALA A 146 6.04 9.75 9.00
CA ALA A 146 6.47 10.52 10.17
C ALA A 146 8.01 10.56 10.33
N THR A 147 8.74 9.52 9.91
CA THR A 147 10.22 9.55 9.95
C THR A 147 10.80 10.46 8.87
N LEU A 148 10.16 10.53 7.70
CA LEU A 148 10.52 11.52 6.69
C LEU A 148 10.27 12.94 7.20
N TYR A 149 9.10 13.21 7.79
CA TYR A 149 8.80 14.52 8.37
C TYR A 149 9.84 14.91 9.41
N ALA A 150 10.10 14.04 10.39
CA ALA A 150 11.12 14.28 11.42
C ALA A 150 12.49 14.58 10.79
N TYR A 151 12.92 13.77 9.83
CA TYR A 151 14.18 13.95 9.13
C TYR A 151 14.28 15.28 8.37
N LEU A 152 13.17 15.77 7.81
CA LEU A 152 13.13 17.08 7.14
C LEU A 152 13.06 18.24 8.14
N SER A 153 12.42 18.05 9.29
CA SER A 153 12.31 19.06 10.34
C SER A 153 13.58 19.25 11.16
N GLU A 154 14.48 18.26 11.18
CA GLU A 154 15.77 18.37 11.86
C GLU A 154 16.58 19.55 11.27
N GLU A 155 17.04 20.48 12.11
CA GLU A 155 18.03 21.46 11.70
C GLU A 155 19.39 20.76 11.62
N LYS A 156 19.81 20.35 10.41
CA LYS A 156 21.21 19.97 10.20
C LYS A 156 22.06 21.24 10.31
N ASN A 157 22.66 21.45 11.49
CA ASN A 157 23.79 22.36 11.65
C ASN A 157 24.89 21.90 10.70
N ARG A 158 24.97 22.51 9.52
CA ARG A 158 25.93 22.18 8.46
C ARG A 158 27.32 22.74 8.80
N LYS A 159 27.77 22.54 10.05
CA LYS A 159 29.07 22.97 10.58
C LYS A 159 30.10 21.86 10.73
N ASP A 160 29.73 20.60 10.47
CA ASP A 160 30.66 19.47 10.56
C ASP A 160 30.95 18.89 9.17
N TRP A 161 31.69 19.65 8.36
CA TRP A 161 32.74 19.20 7.43
C TRP A 161 33.43 20.41 6.80
#